data_AF-A0A3L8BC80-F1
#
_entry.id   AF-A0A3L8BC80-F1
#
_cell.length_a   1.000
_cell.length_b   1.000
_cell.length_c   1.000
_cell.angle_alpha   90.00
_cell.angle_beta   90.00
_cell.angle_gamma   90.00
#
_symmetry.space_group_name_H-M   'P 1'
#
loop_
_entity.id
_entity.type
_entity.pdbx_description
1 polymer ?
#
loop_
_entity_poly.entity_id
_entity_poly.type
_entity_poly.pdbx_seq_one_letter_code
_entity_poly.pdbx_strand_id
1 'polypeptide(L)'
;MNSTDFYAVRPDLVLNAARCFNIRVSILESGARTLFNKAIAIDAGKEQARWGRHQCAVIKQFCEYTASGDTDVTLPWQELVEDAMNYDGQEGISPRTGNRPLATVERCAIDACALRDARLQRGWEPAELAERCGLPLRFLQAIEDGEWKDVARSTADTIAAALDLPVATILVTDSAADTTDQSAPERPGFLPFVAFLQRPVTSATLATVLVLAVVFTGWWQWQDSASGSPLADALIDSQWHMSVELINKNIPVPDAEIERWRNGGFIRLEADQGIAFNWIDPSALVRLPDGVNWQADEHQLVLKLDKVIYKFDIQTLEDTHTTLDTTRSFEMTLHRLYL
;
A
#
# COMPACT_ATOMS: atom_id res chain seq x y z
N MET A 1 9.54 3.58 -3.22
CA MET A 1 8.33 3.66 -2.38
C MET A 1 7.47 2.44 -2.68
N ASN A 2 7.08 1.66 -1.67
CA ASN A 2 6.31 0.42 -1.87
C ASN A 2 4.81 0.73 -1.99
N SER A 3 4.11 0.10 -2.95
CA SER A 3 2.68 0.32 -3.19
C SER A 3 1.77 -0.14 -2.02
N THR A 4 2.31 -0.95 -1.11
CA THR A 4 1.57 -1.58 -0.01
C THR A 4 1.61 -0.78 1.30
N ASP A 5 2.40 0.30 1.35
CA ASP A 5 2.57 1.07 2.57
C ASP A 5 1.33 1.95 2.85
N PHE A 6 0.99 2.06 4.13
CA PHE A 6 0.02 3.02 4.62
C PHE A 6 0.74 4.29 5.00
N TYR A 7 0.18 5.44 4.62
CA TYR A 7 0.74 6.75 4.88
C TYR A 7 -0.06 7.48 5.96
N ALA A 8 0.63 8.32 6.73
CA ALA A 8 0.02 9.26 7.65
C ALA A 8 -0.50 10.44 6.83
N VAL A 9 -1.80 10.49 6.59
CA VAL A 9 -2.46 11.53 5.78
C VAL A 9 -2.91 12.66 6.70
N ARG A 10 -2.51 13.89 6.36
CA ARG A 10 -2.89 15.10 7.09
C ARG A 10 -4.32 15.51 6.75
N PRO A 11 -5.25 15.52 7.72
CA PRO A 11 -6.65 15.85 7.45
C PRO A 11 -6.80 17.28 6.92
N ASP A 12 -6.04 18.24 7.46
CA ASP A 12 -6.05 19.63 7.04
C ASP A 12 -5.60 19.80 5.58
N LEU A 13 -4.58 19.07 5.12
CA LEU A 13 -4.12 19.12 3.74
C LEU A 13 -5.14 18.53 2.76
N VAL A 14 -5.82 17.44 3.14
CA VAL A 14 -6.93 16.87 2.35
C VAL A 14 -8.07 17.87 2.19
N LEU A 15 -8.49 18.50 3.29
CA LEU A 15 -9.57 19.50 3.27
C LEU A 15 -9.16 20.76 2.50
N ASN A 16 -7.90 21.19 2.64
CA ASN A 16 -7.36 22.31 1.88
C ASN A 16 -7.33 22.01 0.38
N ALA A 17 -6.87 20.83 -0.02
CA ALA A 17 -6.90 20.38 -1.41
C ALA A 17 -8.34 20.36 -1.95
N ALA A 18 -9.30 19.78 -1.23
CA ALA A 18 -10.69 19.76 -1.67
C ALA A 18 -11.26 21.16 -1.88
N ARG A 19 -10.93 22.11 -1.01
CA ARG A 19 -11.32 23.51 -1.15
C ARG A 19 -10.63 24.18 -2.35
N CYS A 20 -9.30 24.09 -2.44
CA CYS A 20 -8.49 24.71 -3.50
C CYS A 20 -8.94 24.26 -4.90
N PHE A 21 -9.27 22.97 -5.03
CA PHE A 21 -9.68 22.35 -6.29
C PHE A 21 -11.20 22.26 -6.47
N ASN A 22 -12.01 22.85 -5.59
CA ASN A 22 -13.48 22.81 -5.63
C ASN A 22 -14.06 21.38 -5.72
N ILE A 23 -13.44 20.42 -5.06
CA ILE A 23 -13.87 19.02 -5.05
C ILE A 23 -15.15 18.89 -4.22
N ARG A 24 -16.19 18.32 -4.83
CA ARG A 24 -17.47 18.03 -4.16
C ARG A 24 -17.51 16.60 -3.66
N VAL A 25 -17.99 16.38 -2.43
CA VAL A 25 -18.09 15.03 -1.85
C VAL A 25 -18.92 14.07 -2.72
N SER A 26 -19.93 14.60 -3.41
CA SER A 26 -20.82 13.83 -4.27
C SER A 26 -20.13 13.21 -5.48
N ILE A 27 -19.00 13.78 -5.95
CA ILE A 27 -18.25 13.27 -7.11
C ILE A 27 -17.15 12.28 -6.71
N LEU A 28 -16.75 12.23 -5.43
CA LEU A 28 -15.73 11.31 -4.95
C LEU A 28 -16.27 9.88 -4.95
N GLU A 29 -15.48 8.93 -5.46
CA GLU A 29 -15.83 7.51 -5.46
C GLU A 29 -14.91 6.68 -4.55
N SER A 30 -15.42 5.53 -4.11
CA SER A 30 -14.65 4.46 -3.45
C SER A 30 -13.67 4.97 -2.37
N GLY A 31 -12.37 4.66 -2.51
CA GLY A 31 -11.33 5.04 -1.56
C GLY A 31 -11.19 6.55 -1.35
N ALA A 32 -11.32 7.35 -2.40
CA ALA A 32 -11.20 8.81 -2.31
C ALA A 32 -12.27 9.42 -1.39
N ARG A 33 -13.52 8.91 -1.47
CA ARG A 33 -14.60 9.32 -0.56
C ARG A 33 -14.30 8.91 0.87
N THR A 34 -13.76 7.71 1.09
CA THR A 34 -13.36 7.24 2.44
C THR A 34 -12.28 8.11 3.03
N LEU A 35 -11.25 8.47 2.26
CA LEU A 35 -10.17 9.37 2.67
C LEU A 35 -10.72 10.75 3.07
N PHE A 36 -11.58 11.34 2.24
CA PHE A 36 -12.17 12.64 2.52
C PHE A 36 -13.07 12.64 3.78
N ASN A 37 -13.94 11.64 3.92
CA ASN A 37 -14.81 11.51 5.09
C ASN A 37 -14.00 11.30 6.39
N LYS A 38 -12.89 10.56 6.30
CA LYS A 38 -11.96 10.37 7.42
C LYS A 38 -11.33 11.69 7.84
N ALA A 39 -10.87 12.50 6.88
CA ALA A 39 -10.32 13.82 7.14
C ALA A 39 -11.33 14.73 7.86
N ILE A 40 -12.60 14.76 7.42
CA ILE A 40 -13.68 15.48 8.12
C ILE A 40 -13.86 14.98 9.55
N ALA A 41 -13.89 13.66 9.76
CA ALA A 41 -14.14 13.08 11.07
C ALA A 41 -13.03 13.41 12.06
N ILE A 42 -11.77 13.39 11.61
CA ILE A 42 -10.60 13.78 12.40
C ILE A 42 -10.62 15.28 12.70
N ASP A 43 -10.79 16.13 11.68
CA ASP A 43 -10.82 17.59 11.84
C ASP A 43 -11.94 18.05 12.79
N ALA A 44 -13.10 17.39 12.73
CA ALA A 44 -14.23 17.64 13.63
C ALA A 44 -14.04 17.05 15.05
N GLY A 45 -12.92 16.39 15.35
CA GLY A 45 -12.66 15.74 16.64
C GLY A 45 -13.57 14.54 16.94
N LYS A 46 -14.22 13.97 15.93
CA LYS A 46 -15.10 12.79 16.07
C LYS A 46 -14.30 11.49 16.16
N GLU A 47 -13.06 11.51 15.73
CA GLU A 47 -12.11 10.42 15.88
C GLU A 47 -10.91 10.88 16.70
N GLN A 48 -10.36 9.94 17.49
CA GLN A 48 -9.20 10.22 18.34
C GLN A 48 -7.88 10.23 17.57
N ALA A 49 -7.88 9.76 16.33
CA ALA A 49 -6.69 9.78 15.48
C ALA A 49 -6.40 11.21 15.01
N ARG A 50 -5.14 11.60 15.06
CA ARG A 50 -4.57 12.83 14.53
C ARG A 50 -4.33 12.74 13.03
N TRP A 51 -4.06 11.54 12.49
CA TRP A 51 -3.80 11.31 11.07
C TRP A 51 -4.75 10.27 10.46
N GLY A 52 -5.05 10.47 9.18
CA GLY A 52 -5.70 9.45 8.36
C GLY A 52 -4.71 8.33 8.02
N ARG A 53 -5.17 7.07 8.04
CA ARG A 53 -4.38 5.90 7.62
C ARG A 53 -4.87 5.42 6.26
N HIS A 54 -4.15 5.74 5.19
CA HIS A 54 -4.55 5.37 3.82
C HIS A 54 -3.40 4.79 3.00
N GLN A 55 -3.72 3.88 2.09
CA GLN A 55 -2.75 3.35 1.12
C GLN A 55 -2.46 4.40 0.04
N CYS A 56 -1.27 4.35 -0.57
CA CYS A 56 -0.88 5.26 -1.65
C CYS A 56 -1.90 5.29 -2.80
N ALA A 57 -2.45 4.14 -3.19
CA ALA A 57 -3.46 4.06 -4.26
C ALA A 57 -4.71 4.89 -3.95
N VAL A 58 -5.16 4.89 -2.70
CA VAL A 58 -6.33 5.68 -2.26
C VAL A 58 -6.04 7.18 -2.29
N ILE A 59 -4.81 7.58 -1.91
CA ILE A 59 -4.39 8.99 -1.94
C ILE A 59 -4.29 9.47 -3.38
N LYS A 60 -3.67 8.68 -4.26
CA LYS A 60 -3.61 8.96 -5.71
C LYS A 60 -4.99 9.09 -6.34
N GLN A 61 -5.90 8.17 -6.02
CA GLN A 61 -7.28 8.26 -6.48
C GLN A 61 -7.97 9.56 -6.05
N PHE A 62 -7.71 10.05 -4.83
CA PHE A 62 -8.22 11.35 -4.41
C PHE A 62 -7.59 12.49 -5.23
N CYS A 63 -6.28 12.44 -5.48
CA CYS A 63 -5.58 13.44 -6.29
C CYS A 63 -6.05 13.49 -7.74
N GLU A 64 -6.58 12.42 -8.33
CA GLU A 64 -7.17 12.44 -9.67
C GLU A 64 -8.31 13.47 -9.79
N TYR A 65 -9.05 13.73 -8.70
CA TYR A 65 -10.10 14.74 -8.65
C TYR A 65 -9.59 16.19 -8.56
N THR A 66 -8.27 16.38 -8.46
CA THR A 66 -7.64 17.71 -8.50
C THR A 66 -7.29 18.16 -9.92
N ALA A 67 -7.42 17.28 -10.92
CA ALA A 67 -7.27 17.67 -12.31
C ALA A 67 -8.30 18.74 -12.69
N SER A 68 -7.85 19.81 -13.33
CA SER A 68 -8.74 20.83 -13.90
C SER A 68 -9.16 20.42 -15.31
N GLY A 69 -10.38 20.77 -15.74
CA GLY A 69 -10.94 20.27 -17.01
C GLY A 69 -10.10 20.54 -18.28
N ASP A 70 -9.17 21.50 -18.22
CA ASP A 70 -8.30 21.86 -19.34
C ASP A 70 -6.90 21.18 -19.27
N THR A 71 -6.58 20.47 -18.18
CA THR A 71 -5.25 19.88 -17.93
C THR A 71 -5.32 18.55 -17.18
N ASP A 72 -4.62 17.52 -17.67
CA ASP A 72 -4.47 16.23 -16.95
C ASP A 72 -3.50 16.29 -15.75
N VAL A 73 -3.03 17.49 -15.38
CA VAL A 73 -2.09 17.68 -14.27
C VAL A 73 -2.82 17.61 -12.94
N THR A 74 -2.44 16.64 -12.10
CA THR A 74 -2.99 16.41 -10.76
C THR A 74 -2.03 16.86 -9.66
N LEU A 75 -2.56 17.17 -8.48
CA LEU A 75 -1.79 17.40 -7.26
C LEU A 75 -0.93 16.16 -6.92
N PRO A 76 0.39 16.31 -6.66
CA PRO A 76 1.21 15.20 -6.21
C PRO A 76 0.67 14.61 -4.90
N TRP A 77 0.47 13.29 -4.84
CA TRP A 77 -0.14 12.63 -3.67
C TRP A 77 0.67 12.81 -2.38
N GLN A 78 1.98 13.03 -2.48
CA GLN A 78 2.86 13.35 -1.37
C GLN A 78 2.44 14.64 -0.64
N GLU A 79 1.75 15.54 -1.33
CA GLU A 79 1.25 16.78 -0.73
C GLU A 79 0.19 16.55 0.33
N LEU A 80 -0.41 15.36 0.41
CA LEU A 80 -1.41 15.03 1.42
C LEU A 80 -0.82 14.27 2.62
N VAL A 81 0.47 13.95 2.58
CA VAL A 81 1.15 13.11 3.58
C VAL A 81 1.88 13.97 4.61
N GLU A 82 1.85 13.52 5.86
CA GLU A 82 2.52 14.12 7.01
C GLU A 82 4.05 14.09 6.91
N ASP A 83 4.67 15.08 7.55
CA ASP A 83 6.10 15.18 7.73
C ASP A 83 6.64 14.07 8.66
N ALA A 84 7.74 13.45 8.26
CA ALA A 84 8.47 12.49 9.08
C ALA A 84 8.84 13.03 10.47
N MET A 85 9.12 14.34 10.57
CA MET A 85 9.53 14.97 11.83
C MET A 85 8.34 15.26 12.77
N ASN A 86 7.12 15.35 12.24
CA ASN A 86 5.92 15.70 13.03
C ASN A 86 5.08 14.49 13.43
N TYR A 87 5.36 13.33 12.84
CA TYR A 87 4.65 12.09 13.12
C TYR A 87 5.20 11.42 14.39
N ASP A 88 4.34 11.20 15.39
CA ASP A 88 4.74 10.67 16.70
C ASP A 88 4.93 9.14 16.74
N GLY A 89 4.64 8.46 15.63
CA GLY A 89 4.74 7.00 15.51
C GLY A 89 3.67 6.20 16.25
N GLN A 90 2.75 6.82 17.00
CA GLN A 90 1.78 6.10 17.83
C GLN A 90 0.61 5.54 17.02
N GLU A 91 0.20 6.24 15.96
CA GLU A 91 -0.95 5.85 15.15
C GLU A 91 -0.57 4.87 14.06
N GLY A 92 -1.22 3.70 14.00
CA GLY A 92 -0.86 2.61 13.07
C GLY A 92 -0.25 1.40 13.77
N ILE A 93 0.17 1.56 15.03
CA ILE A 93 0.60 0.47 15.91
C ILE A 93 -0.64 -0.26 16.45
N SER A 94 -1.14 -1.25 15.71
CA SER A 94 -2.06 -2.25 16.28
C SER A 94 -1.28 -3.47 16.74
N PRO A 95 -1.49 -3.97 17.99
CA PRO A 95 -0.85 -5.17 18.49
C PRO A 95 -1.03 -6.41 17.61
N ARG A 96 -2.10 -6.44 16.79
CA ARG A 96 -2.45 -7.58 15.92
C ARG A 96 -1.78 -7.57 14.55
N THR A 97 -1.42 -6.41 13.99
CA THR A 97 -0.93 -6.32 12.60
C THR A 97 0.58 -6.25 12.46
N GLY A 98 1.31 -6.23 13.58
CA GLY A 98 2.73 -5.92 13.59
C GLY A 98 2.94 -4.41 13.50
N ASN A 99 3.84 -3.89 14.33
CA ASN A 99 4.15 -2.47 14.44
C ASN A 99 4.83 -1.98 13.15
N ARG A 100 4.06 -1.52 12.16
CA ARG A 100 4.63 -0.70 11.09
C ARG A 100 4.17 0.73 11.31
N PRO A 101 5.08 1.66 11.62
CA PRO A 101 4.74 3.08 11.60
C PRO A 101 4.19 3.43 10.21
N LEU A 102 3.28 4.39 10.17
CA LEU A 102 2.81 4.93 8.90
C LEU A 102 3.98 5.58 8.17
N ALA A 103 4.02 5.41 6.86
CA ALA A 103 4.98 6.10 6.02
C ALA A 103 4.67 7.59 6.00
N THR A 104 5.73 8.39 5.99
CA THR A 104 5.70 9.85 5.96
C THR A 104 6.51 10.35 4.77
N VAL A 105 6.50 11.66 4.54
CA VAL A 105 7.35 12.33 3.55
C VAL A 105 8.18 13.41 4.26
N GLU A 106 9.30 13.81 3.68
CA GLU A 106 9.98 15.02 4.12
C GLU A 106 9.19 16.23 3.59
N ARG A 107 8.83 17.16 4.47
CA ARG A 107 8.17 18.42 4.08
C ARG A 107 9.10 19.61 4.36
N CYS A 108 8.93 20.67 3.58
CA CYS A 108 9.67 21.91 3.77
C CYS A 108 8.73 23.10 3.71
N ALA A 109 8.95 24.08 4.58
CA ALA A 109 8.24 25.35 4.54
C ALA A 109 8.75 26.18 3.35
N ILE A 110 7.82 26.66 2.52
CA ILE A 110 8.12 27.50 1.37
C ILE A 110 7.99 28.97 1.76
N ASP A 111 8.98 29.78 1.40
CA ASP A 111 8.85 31.24 1.46
C ASP A 111 8.09 31.70 0.21
N ALA A 112 6.79 31.99 0.42
CA ALA A 112 5.88 32.41 -0.65
C ALA A 112 6.34 33.70 -1.36
N CYS A 113 6.98 34.63 -0.64
CA CYS A 113 7.53 35.85 -1.22
C CYS A 113 8.75 35.54 -2.07
N ALA A 114 9.68 34.73 -1.56
CA ALA A 114 10.87 34.34 -2.31
C ALA A 114 10.52 33.56 -3.59
N LEU A 115 9.54 32.65 -3.52
CA LEU A 115 9.03 31.93 -4.69
C LEU A 115 8.45 32.89 -5.75
N ARG A 116 7.58 33.81 -5.32
CA ARG A 116 6.96 34.80 -6.22
C ARG A 116 8.01 35.70 -6.85
N ASP A 117 8.97 36.19 -6.08
CA ASP A 117 10.05 37.06 -6.56
C ASP A 117 10.95 36.31 -7.57
N ALA A 118 11.30 35.05 -7.30
CA ALA A 118 12.07 34.22 -8.20
C ALA A 118 11.34 34.02 -9.55
N ARG A 119 10.02 33.75 -9.51
CA ARG A 119 9.20 33.65 -10.73
C ARG A 119 9.18 34.97 -11.52
N LEU A 120 8.96 36.09 -10.84
CA LEU A 120 8.90 37.41 -11.48
C LEU A 120 10.25 37.84 -12.09
N GLN A 121 11.37 37.49 -11.46
CA GLN A 121 12.70 37.72 -12.01
C GLN A 121 12.95 36.95 -13.32
N ARG A 122 12.30 35.80 -13.50
CA ARG A 122 12.30 35.05 -14.77
C ARG A 122 11.34 35.64 -15.82
N GLY A 123 10.51 36.61 -15.45
CA GLY A 123 9.48 37.20 -16.32
C GLY A 123 8.32 36.26 -16.60
N TRP A 124 8.08 35.26 -15.74
CA TRP A 124 7.06 34.23 -15.95
C TRP A 124 5.75 34.59 -15.26
N GLU A 125 4.65 34.29 -15.93
CA GLU A 125 3.33 34.23 -15.30
C GLU A 125 3.18 32.96 -14.45
N PRO A 126 2.27 32.91 -13.46
CA PRO A 126 2.05 31.69 -12.66
C PRO A 126 1.76 30.43 -13.49
N ALA A 127 1.03 30.60 -14.60
CA ALA A 127 0.73 29.50 -15.54
C ALA A 127 1.97 28.92 -16.21
N GLU A 128 2.95 29.76 -16.55
CA GLU A 128 4.20 29.31 -17.17
C GLU A 128 5.06 28.53 -16.17
N LEU A 129 5.13 28.96 -14.91
CA LEU A 129 5.81 28.19 -13.87
C LEU A 129 5.12 26.83 -13.67
N ALA A 130 3.78 26.81 -13.60
CA ALA A 130 2.98 25.59 -13.44
C ALA A 130 3.23 24.56 -14.55
N GLU A 131 3.24 25.02 -15.79
CA GLU A 131 3.55 24.19 -16.95
C GLU A 131 4.98 23.61 -16.86
N ARG A 132 5.98 24.45 -16.53
CA ARG A 132 7.39 24.03 -16.44
C ARG A 132 7.65 23.02 -15.34
N CYS A 133 6.97 23.11 -14.21
CA CYS A 133 7.13 22.18 -13.10
C CYS A 133 6.16 20.98 -13.14
N GLY A 134 5.21 20.97 -14.08
CA GLY A 134 4.19 19.92 -14.16
C GLY A 134 3.28 19.88 -12.93
N LEU A 135 2.98 21.04 -12.35
CA LEU A 135 2.09 21.17 -11.18
C LEU A 135 0.80 21.90 -11.55
N PRO A 136 -0.32 21.66 -10.83
CA PRO A 136 -1.55 22.39 -11.09
C PRO A 136 -1.38 23.89 -10.80
N LEU A 137 -1.85 24.75 -11.70
CA LEU A 137 -1.79 26.21 -11.54
C LEU A 137 -2.37 26.68 -10.20
N ARG A 138 -3.54 26.15 -9.81
CA ARG A 138 -4.19 26.49 -8.54
C ARG A 138 -3.34 26.17 -7.32
N PHE A 139 -2.56 25.09 -7.39
CA PHE A 139 -1.67 24.69 -6.31
C PHE A 139 -0.51 25.68 -6.17
N LEU A 140 0.12 26.09 -7.27
CA LEU A 140 1.15 27.13 -7.23
C LEU A 140 0.62 28.48 -6.74
N GLN A 141 -0.57 28.88 -7.19
CA GLN A 141 -1.22 30.09 -6.69
C GLN A 141 -1.45 30.00 -5.16
N ALA A 142 -1.96 28.87 -4.67
CA ALA A 142 -2.15 28.65 -3.24
C ALA A 142 -0.84 28.71 -2.44
N ILE A 143 0.30 28.25 -3.01
CA ILE A 143 1.62 28.39 -2.38
C ILE A 143 2.03 29.87 -2.34
N GLU A 144 1.98 30.59 -3.46
CA GLU A 144 2.37 32.00 -3.53
C GLU A 144 1.47 32.90 -2.65
N ASP A 145 0.21 32.55 -2.50
CA ASP A 145 -0.75 33.28 -1.66
C ASP A 145 -0.64 32.90 -0.17
N GLY A 146 0.23 31.94 0.18
CA GLY A 146 0.46 31.50 1.56
C GLY A 146 -0.64 30.62 2.14
N GLU A 147 -1.58 30.16 1.30
CA GLU A 147 -2.63 29.20 1.68
C GLU A 147 -2.06 27.78 1.80
N TRP A 148 -0.93 27.50 1.16
CA TRP A 148 -0.21 26.23 1.21
C TRP A 148 1.23 26.43 1.70
N LYS A 149 1.42 26.34 3.02
CA LYS A 149 2.64 26.79 3.72
C LYS A 149 3.83 25.84 3.62
N ASP A 150 3.57 24.53 3.53
CA ASP A 150 4.60 23.50 3.43
C ASP A 150 4.30 22.58 2.25
N VAL A 151 5.35 22.11 1.58
CA VAL A 151 5.23 21.16 0.46
C VAL A 151 6.13 19.96 0.68
N ALA A 152 5.86 18.85 0.00
CA ALA A 152 6.79 17.73 0.00
C ALA A 152 8.14 18.17 -0.59
N ARG A 153 9.25 17.65 -0.05
CA ARG A 153 10.60 18.02 -0.51
C ARG A 153 10.78 17.84 -2.02
N SER A 154 10.26 16.74 -2.57
CA SER A 154 10.29 16.48 -4.01
C SER A 154 9.60 17.57 -4.84
N THR A 155 8.55 18.18 -4.31
CA THR A 155 7.81 19.27 -4.96
C THR A 155 8.61 20.56 -4.90
N ALA A 156 9.23 20.87 -3.75
CA ALA A 156 10.14 22.01 -3.62
C ALA A 156 11.33 21.89 -4.59
N ASP A 157 11.95 20.71 -4.69
CA ASP A 157 13.04 20.44 -5.63
C ASP A 157 12.57 20.62 -7.09
N THR A 158 11.35 20.17 -7.42
CA THR A 158 10.78 20.34 -8.77
C THR A 158 10.56 21.82 -9.12
N ILE A 159 10.02 22.61 -8.18
CA ILE A 159 9.82 24.05 -8.37
C ILE A 159 11.16 24.77 -8.54
N ALA A 160 12.13 24.47 -7.67
CA ALA A 160 13.46 25.06 -7.71
C ALA A 160 14.21 24.71 -9.01
N ALA A 161 14.11 23.46 -9.47
CA ALA A 161 14.66 23.03 -10.74
C ALA A 161 14.03 23.76 -11.93
N ALA A 162 12.71 23.94 -11.94
CA ALA A 162 12.01 24.70 -12.97
C ALA A 162 12.47 26.18 -13.00
N LEU A 163 12.73 26.76 -11.83
CA LEU A 163 13.29 28.11 -11.69
C LEU A 163 14.80 28.20 -11.88
N ASP A 164 15.50 27.06 -12.07
CA ASP A 164 16.95 26.98 -12.17
C ASP A 164 17.64 27.77 -11.02
N LEU A 165 17.22 27.43 -9.79
CA LEU A 165 17.73 27.96 -8.53
C LEU A 165 18.03 26.81 -7.56
N PRO A 166 18.97 27.01 -6.60
CA PRO A 166 19.11 26.08 -5.48
C PRO A 166 17.82 26.06 -4.63
N VAL A 167 17.31 24.89 -4.27
CA VAL A 167 16.05 24.78 -3.48
C VAL A 167 16.04 25.64 -2.21
N ALA A 168 17.18 25.79 -1.54
CA ALA A 168 17.32 26.62 -0.35
C ALA A 168 16.92 28.09 -0.54
N THR A 169 16.91 28.62 -1.78
CA THR A 169 16.53 30.02 -2.04
C THR A 169 15.03 30.29 -1.96
N ILE A 170 14.20 29.24 -2.05
CA ILE A 170 12.73 29.35 -1.98
C ILE A 170 12.17 28.75 -0.68
N LEU A 171 13.02 28.21 0.19
CA LEU A 171 12.61 27.71 1.49
C LEU A 171 12.69 28.81 2.54
N VAL A 172 11.82 28.72 3.55
CA VAL A 172 11.98 29.53 4.77
C VAL A 172 13.31 29.13 5.41
N THR A 173 14.27 30.04 5.40
CA THR A 173 15.49 29.86 6.17
C THR A 173 15.14 30.18 7.61
N ASP A 174 15.42 29.27 8.55
CA ASP A 174 15.41 29.54 10.00
C ASP A 174 16.51 30.57 10.33
N SER A 175 16.38 31.77 9.78
CA SER A 175 17.28 32.89 10.00
C SER A 175 16.94 33.48 11.37
N ALA A 176 17.51 32.85 12.38
CA ALA A 176 17.79 33.39 13.71
C ALA A 176 16.64 34.14 14.40
N ALA A 177 15.93 33.39 15.26
CA ALA A 177 15.41 33.87 16.55
C ALA A 177 14.59 35.18 16.52
N ASP A 178 13.35 35.11 16.05
CA ASP A 178 12.35 36.09 16.50
C ASP A 178 11.65 35.56 17.76
N THR A 179 12.06 36.15 18.87
CA THR A 179 11.51 35.94 20.21
C THR A 179 10.20 36.72 20.26
N THR A 180 9.10 36.11 19.80
CA THR A 180 7.77 36.73 19.91
C THR A 180 6.85 35.84 20.74
N ASP A 181 6.94 36.07 22.06
CA ASP A 181 5.81 36.31 22.96
C ASP A 181 4.50 35.55 22.65
N GLN A 182 4.46 34.26 23.02
CA GLN A 182 3.20 33.55 23.21
C GLN A 182 2.66 33.82 24.61
N SER A 183 2.00 34.98 24.74
CA SER A 183 0.99 35.20 25.78
C SER A 183 -0.20 34.26 25.50
N ALA A 184 -0.19 33.09 26.12
CA ALA A 184 -1.27 32.11 26.04
C ALA A 184 -2.53 32.65 26.76
N PRO A 185 -3.73 32.60 26.14
CA PRO A 185 -4.97 32.82 26.88
C PRO A 185 -5.27 31.59 27.73
N GLU A 186 -5.30 31.81 29.05
CA GLU A 186 -5.78 30.85 30.05
C GLU A 186 -7.16 30.31 29.65
N ARG A 187 -7.25 29.00 29.38
CA ARG A 187 -8.54 28.30 29.32
C ARG A 187 -8.99 27.99 30.75
N PRO A 188 -10.24 28.33 31.13
CA PRO A 188 -10.76 28.02 32.46
C PRO A 188 -10.94 26.52 32.65
N GLY A 189 -10.65 26.08 33.87
CA GLY A 189 -10.50 24.68 34.27
C GLY A 189 -11.72 23.80 34.02
N PHE A 190 -11.43 22.60 33.50
CA PHE A 190 -12.33 21.46 33.52
C PHE A 190 -11.99 20.58 34.73
N LEU A 191 -13.00 20.33 35.56
CA LEU A 191 -12.92 19.52 36.78
C LEU A 191 -12.73 18.01 36.47
N PRO A 192 -12.19 17.24 37.43
CA PRO A 192 -11.87 15.83 37.26
C PRO A 192 -13.14 14.96 37.34
N PHE A 193 -13.35 14.09 36.35
CA PHE A 193 -14.33 13.01 36.48
C PHE A 193 -13.63 11.76 37.02
N VAL A 194 -14.10 11.32 38.18
CA VAL A 194 -13.55 10.22 38.96
C VAL A 194 -14.12 8.88 38.47
N ALA A 195 -13.26 7.86 38.61
CA ALA A 195 -13.43 6.42 38.50
C ALA A 195 -14.83 5.80 38.72
N PHE A 196 -15.12 4.75 37.95
CA PHE A 196 -15.88 3.50 38.27
C PHE A 196 -16.10 2.74 36.93
N LEU A 197 -15.90 1.43 36.70
CA LEU A 197 -15.58 0.24 37.50
C LEU A 197 -14.76 -0.74 36.64
N GLN A 198 -13.78 -1.36 37.31
CA GLN A 198 -13.18 -2.62 36.91
C GLN A 198 -14.24 -3.74 36.92
N ARG A 199 -14.26 -4.57 35.88
CA ARG A 199 -14.87 -5.90 35.94
C ARG A 199 -13.78 -6.97 35.84
N PRO A 200 -13.76 -7.96 36.73
CA PRO A 200 -12.86 -9.10 36.63
C PRO A 200 -13.36 -10.03 35.52
N VAL A 201 -12.48 -10.38 34.57
CA VAL A 201 -12.70 -11.48 33.64
C VAL A 201 -12.32 -12.75 34.38
N THR A 202 -13.32 -13.54 34.74
CA THR A 202 -13.14 -14.84 35.38
C THR A 202 -12.67 -15.88 34.38
N SER A 203 -11.62 -16.59 34.77
CA SER A 203 -11.02 -17.75 34.14
C SER A 203 -11.93 -18.98 34.24
N ALA A 204 -12.57 -19.36 33.14
CA ALA A 204 -13.12 -20.70 32.87
C ALA A 204 -13.52 -20.72 31.38
N THR A 205 -12.76 -21.33 30.47
CA THR A 205 -12.99 -22.73 30.09
C THR A 205 -11.84 -23.18 29.16
N LEU A 206 -10.77 -23.66 29.77
CA LEU A 206 -9.63 -24.28 29.14
C LEU A 206 -9.87 -25.81 29.16
N ALA A 207 -10.87 -26.28 28.40
CA ALA A 207 -11.23 -27.70 28.35
C ALA A 207 -11.98 -28.16 27.07
N THR A 208 -12.15 -27.30 26.05
CA THR A 208 -12.90 -27.65 24.83
C THR A 208 -12.04 -27.67 23.56
N VAL A 209 -10.72 -27.46 23.68
CA VAL A 209 -9.79 -27.42 22.53
C VAL A 209 -9.07 -28.76 22.31
N LEU A 210 -9.16 -29.72 23.24
CA LEU A 210 -8.35 -30.95 23.19
C LEU A 210 -9.05 -32.20 22.62
N VAL A 211 -10.30 -32.08 22.15
CA VAL A 211 -11.03 -33.19 21.49
C VAL A 211 -11.13 -33.00 19.95
N LEU A 212 -10.79 -31.83 19.41
CA LEU A 212 -10.75 -31.59 17.96
C LEU A 212 -9.40 -31.96 17.30
N ALA A 213 -8.35 -32.21 18.09
CA ALA A 213 -7.01 -32.50 17.57
C ALA A 213 -6.77 -33.97 17.18
N VAL A 214 -7.65 -34.90 17.56
CA VAL A 214 -7.49 -36.34 17.26
C VAL A 214 -8.41 -36.81 16.12
N VAL A 215 -9.45 -36.04 15.77
CA VAL A 215 -10.33 -36.35 14.63
C VAL A 215 -9.74 -35.82 13.30
N PHE A 216 -8.86 -34.82 13.34
CA PHE A 216 -8.30 -34.22 12.11
C PHE A 216 -7.12 -34.97 11.49
N THR A 217 -6.39 -35.79 12.25
CA THR A 217 -5.27 -36.57 11.69
C THR A 217 -5.71 -37.91 11.09
N GLY A 218 -6.87 -38.44 11.50
CA GLY A 218 -7.43 -39.68 10.95
C GLY A 218 -8.25 -39.50 9.66
N TRP A 219 -8.82 -38.30 9.43
CA TRP A 219 -9.67 -38.07 8.26
C TRP A 219 -8.87 -37.88 6.97
N TRP A 220 -7.62 -37.40 7.04
CA TRP A 220 -6.81 -37.17 5.85
C TRP A 220 -6.30 -38.47 5.22
N GLN A 221 -6.09 -39.52 6.01
CA GLN A 221 -5.64 -40.82 5.51
C GLN A 221 -6.74 -41.70 4.87
N TRP A 222 -8.00 -41.25 4.88
CA TRP A 222 -9.12 -42.02 4.32
C TRP A 222 -9.67 -41.46 2.99
N GLN A 223 -9.02 -40.43 2.43
CA GLN A 223 -9.36 -39.87 1.11
C GLN A 223 -8.43 -40.31 -0.04
N ASP A 224 -7.53 -41.27 0.20
CA ASP A 224 -6.66 -41.86 -0.84
C ASP A 224 -7.35 -42.91 -1.72
N SER A 225 -8.68 -42.99 -1.72
CA SER A 225 -9.45 -43.91 -2.58
C SER A 225 -10.27 -43.15 -3.61
N ALA A 226 -9.57 -42.74 -4.67
CA ALA A 226 -10.00 -42.88 -6.05
C ALA A 226 -11.49 -42.65 -6.35
N SER A 227 -11.85 -41.40 -6.62
CA SER A 227 -12.78 -41.10 -7.71
C SER A 227 -12.06 -40.13 -8.63
N GLY A 228 -11.70 -40.60 -9.83
CA GLY A 228 -11.01 -39.80 -10.84
C GLY A 228 -11.81 -38.56 -11.15
N SER A 229 -11.35 -37.42 -10.62
CA SER A 229 -11.91 -36.13 -11.00
C SER A 229 -11.56 -35.93 -12.48
N PRO A 230 -12.52 -35.54 -13.35
CA PRO A 230 -12.23 -35.16 -14.73
C PRO A 230 -11.15 -34.07 -14.81
N LEU A 231 -11.04 -33.23 -13.76
CA LEU A 231 -9.97 -32.25 -13.64
C LEU A 231 -8.62 -32.92 -13.43
N ALA A 232 -8.52 -33.90 -12.53
CA ALA A 232 -7.27 -34.62 -12.28
C ALA A 232 -6.76 -35.30 -13.56
N ASP A 233 -7.64 -35.98 -14.30
CA ASP A 233 -7.29 -36.63 -15.57
C ASP A 233 -6.81 -35.63 -16.63
N ALA A 234 -7.41 -34.44 -16.68
CA ALA A 234 -6.99 -33.38 -17.59
C ALA A 234 -5.68 -32.68 -17.17
N LEU A 235 -5.29 -32.77 -15.90
CA LEU A 235 -4.08 -32.19 -15.36
C LEU A 235 -2.88 -33.14 -15.42
N ILE A 236 -3.11 -34.45 -15.56
CA ILE A 236 -2.04 -35.42 -15.79
C ILE A 236 -1.26 -35.04 -17.07
N ASP A 237 0.06 -35.06 -16.95
CA ASP A 237 1.03 -34.71 -18.00
C ASP A 237 0.93 -33.26 -18.50
N SER A 238 0.16 -32.41 -17.83
CA SER A 238 0.08 -30.99 -18.15
C SER A 238 1.34 -30.25 -17.70
N GLN A 239 1.76 -29.30 -18.53
CA GLN A 239 2.90 -28.44 -18.25
C GLN A 239 2.43 -27.03 -17.90
N TRP A 240 3.05 -26.45 -16.89
CA TRP A 240 2.72 -25.14 -16.34
C TRP A 240 3.97 -24.28 -16.29
N HIS A 241 3.83 -23.00 -16.63
CA HIS A 241 4.82 -21.98 -16.30
C HIS A 241 4.42 -21.39 -14.94
N MET A 242 5.31 -21.52 -13.95
CA MET A 242 5.13 -20.99 -12.61
C MET A 242 5.94 -19.72 -12.46
N SER A 243 5.30 -18.58 -12.27
CA SER A 243 5.96 -17.34 -11.87
C SER A 243 5.76 -17.07 -10.39
N VAL A 244 6.78 -16.52 -9.75
CA VAL A 244 6.70 -16.08 -8.36
C VAL A 244 6.99 -14.60 -8.32
N GLU A 245 6.01 -13.81 -7.89
CA GLU A 245 6.19 -12.39 -7.66
C GLU A 245 6.32 -12.08 -6.17
N LEU A 246 7.36 -11.33 -5.82
CA LEU A 246 7.55 -10.81 -4.47
C LEU A 246 6.58 -9.64 -4.25
N ILE A 247 5.48 -9.87 -3.53
CA ILE A 247 4.52 -8.83 -3.13
C ILE A 247 5.16 -7.88 -2.10
N ASN A 248 6.04 -8.40 -1.23
CA ASN A 248 6.68 -7.63 -0.15
C ASN A 248 8.19 -7.49 -0.35
N LYS A 249 8.62 -6.36 -0.90
CA LYS A 249 10.04 -6.05 -1.20
C LYS A 249 10.94 -5.81 0.02
N ASN A 250 10.42 -5.95 1.24
CA ASN A 250 11.21 -5.80 2.46
C ASN A 250 11.99 -7.08 2.83
N ILE A 251 11.88 -8.16 2.05
CA ILE A 251 12.78 -9.30 2.16
C ILE A 251 14.06 -8.91 1.39
N PRO A 252 15.23 -8.86 2.03
CA PRO A 252 16.48 -8.47 1.39
C PRO A 252 16.96 -9.60 0.45
N VAL A 253 16.27 -9.74 -0.68
CA VAL A 253 16.61 -10.66 -1.77
C VAL A 253 17.36 -9.86 -2.84
N PRO A 254 18.53 -10.30 -3.31
CA PRO A 254 19.24 -9.64 -4.40
C PRO A 254 18.38 -9.51 -5.68
N ASP A 255 18.47 -8.40 -6.40
CA ASP A 255 17.68 -8.17 -7.63
C ASP A 255 17.86 -9.27 -8.68
N ALA A 256 19.06 -9.84 -8.80
CA ALA A 256 19.35 -10.95 -9.69
C ALA A 256 18.60 -12.24 -9.31
N GLU A 257 18.26 -12.44 -8.03
CA GLU A 257 17.41 -13.56 -7.58
C GLU A 257 15.94 -13.26 -7.84
N ILE A 258 15.50 -12.01 -7.66
CA ILE A 258 14.14 -11.57 -7.98
C ILE A 258 13.86 -11.71 -9.49
N GLU A 259 14.81 -11.35 -10.35
CA GLU A 259 14.68 -11.53 -11.80
C GLU A 259 14.56 -13.00 -12.19
N ARG A 260 15.29 -13.90 -11.52
CA ARG A 260 15.11 -15.35 -11.73
C ARG A 260 13.70 -15.77 -11.32
N TRP A 261 13.21 -15.31 -10.17
CA TRP A 261 11.86 -15.62 -9.67
C TRP A 261 10.74 -15.14 -10.60
N ARG A 262 10.90 -13.94 -11.16
CA ARG A 262 9.97 -13.35 -12.12
C ARG A 262 9.89 -14.09 -13.45
N ASN A 263 11.03 -14.56 -13.95
CA ASN A 263 11.06 -15.38 -15.16
C ASN A 263 10.49 -16.79 -14.95
N GLY A 264 10.22 -17.14 -13.68
CA GLY A 264 9.51 -18.36 -13.31
C GLY A 264 10.31 -19.63 -13.57
N GLY A 265 9.67 -20.76 -13.33
CA GLY A 265 10.14 -22.09 -13.72
C GLY A 265 9.01 -22.90 -14.34
N PHE A 266 9.33 -24.03 -14.94
CA PHE A 266 8.38 -24.94 -15.54
C PHE A 266 8.08 -26.08 -14.59
N ILE A 267 6.80 -26.36 -14.40
CA ILE A 267 6.27 -27.49 -13.63
C ILE A 267 5.57 -28.45 -14.59
N ARG A 268 5.75 -29.76 -14.41
CA ARG A 268 4.88 -30.78 -15.01
C ARG A 268 4.32 -31.67 -13.92
N LEU A 269 3.01 -31.91 -13.99
CA LEU A 269 2.29 -32.81 -13.10
C LEU A 269 2.29 -34.21 -13.74
N GLU A 270 2.82 -35.22 -13.04
CA GLU A 270 2.91 -36.59 -13.56
C GLU A 270 1.76 -37.47 -13.06
N ALA A 271 1.44 -38.52 -13.83
CA ALA A 271 0.32 -39.44 -13.56
C ALA A 271 0.41 -40.16 -12.20
N ASP A 272 1.62 -40.35 -11.67
CA ASP A 272 1.86 -41.02 -10.38
C ASP A 272 1.90 -40.05 -9.19
N GLN A 273 1.25 -38.88 -9.35
CA GLN A 273 1.29 -37.75 -8.42
C GLN A 273 2.67 -37.13 -8.25
N GLY A 274 3.65 -37.48 -9.09
CA GLY A 274 4.95 -36.84 -9.14
C GLY A 274 4.88 -35.41 -9.67
N ILE A 275 5.88 -34.60 -9.33
CA ILE A 275 6.10 -33.27 -9.90
C ILE A 275 7.50 -33.24 -10.52
N ALA A 276 7.60 -32.81 -11.77
CA ALA A 276 8.88 -32.48 -12.39
C ALA A 276 9.02 -30.96 -12.51
N PHE A 277 10.23 -30.44 -12.26
CA PHE A 277 10.49 -29.01 -12.23
C PHE A 277 11.82 -28.64 -12.87
N ASN A 278 11.86 -27.50 -13.55
CA ASN A 278 13.09 -26.86 -14.01
C ASN A 278 12.90 -25.35 -14.08
N TRP A 279 13.85 -24.59 -13.53
CA TRP A 279 13.75 -23.14 -13.48
C TRP A 279 13.94 -22.46 -14.85
N ILE A 280 14.67 -23.08 -15.78
CA ILE A 280 15.18 -22.41 -16.99
C ILE A 280 14.57 -22.99 -18.26
N ASP A 281 14.42 -24.32 -18.32
CA ASP A 281 14.15 -25.02 -19.58
C ASP A 281 13.10 -26.12 -19.39
N PRO A 282 11.94 -26.05 -20.07
CA PRO A 282 10.92 -27.09 -20.00
C PRO A 282 11.36 -28.43 -20.59
N SER A 283 12.38 -28.45 -21.45
CA SER A 283 12.91 -29.69 -22.03
C SER A 283 13.83 -30.45 -21.07
N ALA A 284 14.28 -29.80 -19.99
CA ALA A 284 15.18 -30.34 -18.99
C ALA A 284 14.52 -30.57 -17.62
N LEU A 285 13.19 -30.79 -17.58
CA LEU A 285 12.44 -31.08 -16.36
C LEU A 285 13.04 -32.25 -15.59
N VAL A 286 13.31 -32.03 -14.29
CA VAL A 286 13.84 -33.06 -13.38
C VAL A 286 12.76 -33.40 -12.37
N ARG A 287 12.53 -34.70 -12.18
CA ARG A 287 11.58 -35.20 -11.19
C ARG A 287 12.05 -34.84 -9.77
N LEU A 288 11.13 -34.27 -8.99
CA LEU A 288 11.38 -33.89 -7.60
C LEU A 288 11.39 -35.12 -6.67
N PRO A 289 12.10 -35.05 -5.53
CA PRO A 289 12.25 -36.18 -4.62
C PRO A 289 10.94 -36.54 -3.90
N ASP A 290 10.95 -37.68 -3.21
CA ASP A 290 9.83 -38.18 -2.41
C ASP A 290 9.34 -37.14 -1.39
N GLY A 291 8.02 -37.05 -1.23
CA GLY A 291 7.36 -36.05 -0.37
C GLY A 291 6.89 -34.80 -1.10
N VAL A 292 7.26 -34.65 -2.38
CA VAL A 292 6.65 -33.69 -3.29
C VAL A 292 5.55 -34.39 -4.10
N ASN A 293 4.31 -33.90 -4.02
CA ASN A 293 3.19 -34.46 -4.77
C ASN A 293 2.10 -33.44 -5.06
N TRP A 294 1.11 -33.84 -5.86
CA TRP A 294 -0.04 -33.01 -6.17
C TRP A 294 -1.35 -33.79 -6.09
N GLN A 295 -2.44 -33.08 -5.85
CA GLN A 295 -3.81 -33.59 -5.85
C GLN A 295 -4.73 -32.53 -6.45
N ALA A 296 -5.82 -32.92 -7.11
CA ALA A 296 -6.83 -31.99 -7.59
C ALA A 296 -8.24 -32.52 -7.34
N ASP A 297 -9.17 -31.64 -7.00
CA ASP A 297 -10.61 -31.93 -6.93
C ASP A 297 -11.37 -31.26 -8.08
N GLU A 298 -12.63 -30.87 -7.92
CA GLU A 298 -13.38 -30.19 -9.00
C GLU A 298 -13.04 -28.69 -9.14
N HIS A 299 -12.47 -28.08 -8.09
CA HIS A 299 -12.30 -26.64 -8.00
C HIS A 299 -10.91 -26.20 -7.52
N GLN A 300 -10.05 -27.14 -7.14
CA GLN A 300 -8.78 -26.83 -6.51
C GLN A 300 -7.68 -27.78 -6.95
N LEU A 301 -6.52 -27.22 -7.29
CA LEU A 301 -5.25 -27.93 -7.42
C LEU A 301 -4.42 -27.69 -6.16
N VAL A 302 -4.01 -28.76 -5.50
CA VAL A 302 -3.17 -28.74 -4.31
C VAL A 302 -1.78 -29.24 -4.67
N LEU A 303 -0.77 -28.38 -4.60
CA LEU A 303 0.64 -28.78 -4.69
C LEU A 303 1.23 -28.89 -3.29
N LYS A 304 1.84 -30.03 -2.99
CA LYS A 304 2.59 -30.24 -1.75
C LYS A 304 4.07 -30.31 -2.08
N LEU A 305 4.82 -29.32 -1.61
CA LEU A 305 6.28 -29.29 -1.73
C LEU A 305 6.86 -29.52 -0.33
N ASP A 306 7.31 -30.75 -0.05
CA ASP A 306 7.77 -31.20 1.27
C ASP A 306 6.69 -30.99 2.36
N LYS A 307 6.89 -30.07 3.30
CA LYS A 307 5.95 -29.78 4.40
C LYS A 307 5.00 -28.62 4.08
N VAL A 308 5.13 -28.00 2.92
CA VAL A 308 4.35 -26.82 2.52
C VAL A 308 3.27 -27.22 1.54
N ILE A 309 2.07 -26.66 1.74
CA ILE A 309 0.88 -26.96 0.94
C ILE A 309 0.41 -25.67 0.28
N TYR A 310 0.30 -25.73 -1.04
CA TYR A 310 -0.15 -24.66 -1.91
C TYR A 310 -1.47 -25.06 -2.54
N LYS A 311 -2.49 -24.20 -2.44
CA LYS A 311 -3.85 -24.46 -2.92
C LYS A 311 -4.24 -23.44 -3.97
N PHE A 312 -4.50 -23.88 -5.18
CA PHE A 312 -4.87 -23.04 -6.31
C PHE A 312 -6.31 -23.27 -6.67
N ASP A 313 -7.13 -22.23 -6.63
CA ASP A 313 -8.52 -22.33 -7.06
C ASP A 313 -8.57 -22.32 -8.59
N ILE A 314 -9.14 -23.38 -9.17
CA ILE A 314 -9.35 -23.57 -10.61
C ILE A 314 -10.86 -23.54 -10.83
N GLN A 315 -11.38 -22.45 -11.38
CA GLN A 315 -12.82 -22.29 -11.59
C GLN A 315 -13.29 -23.14 -12.77
N THR A 316 -12.46 -23.24 -13.81
CA THR A 316 -12.75 -24.04 -15.00
C THR A 316 -11.51 -24.74 -15.56
N LEU A 317 -11.70 -25.83 -16.30
CA LEU A 317 -10.64 -26.51 -17.06
C LEU A 317 -9.98 -25.62 -18.13
N GLU A 318 -10.68 -24.57 -18.56
CA GLU A 318 -10.23 -23.57 -19.53
C GLU A 318 -9.38 -22.47 -18.88
N ASP A 319 -9.34 -22.43 -17.53
CA ASP A 319 -8.51 -21.47 -16.81
C ASP A 319 -7.04 -21.75 -17.12
N THR A 320 -6.48 -20.88 -17.94
CA THR A 320 -5.06 -20.89 -18.30
C THR A 320 -4.19 -20.32 -17.21
N HIS A 321 -4.79 -19.75 -16.16
CA HIS A 321 -4.12 -18.94 -15.17
C HIS A 321 -4.79 -19.10 -13.82
N THR A 322 -4.03 -19.54 -12.81
CA THR A 322 -4.48 -19.55 -11.42
C THR A 322 -3.41 -18.94 -10.54
N THR A 323 -3.84 -18.14 -9.56
CA THR A 323 -2.95 -17.40 -8.69
C THR A 323 -3.26 -17.72 -7.24
N LEU A 324 -2.20 -18.02 -6.51
CA LEU A 324 -2.24 -18.26 -5.08
C LEU A 324 -1.50 -17.14 -4.36
N ASP A 325 -2.23 -16.46 -3.47
CA ASP A 325 -1.64 -15.58 -2.46
C ASP A 325 -1.05 -16.48 -1.35
N THR A 326 0.17 -16.97 -1.58
CA THR A 326 0.78 -18.02 -0.75
C THR A 326 1.15 -17.52 0.64
N THR A 327 1.49 -16.23 0.76
CA THR A 327 1.85 -15.53 1.99
C THR A 327 1.83 -14.03 1.72
N ARG A 328 1.77 -13.19 2.77
CA ARG A 328 1.94 -11.71 2.70
C ARG A 328 3.20 -11.21 1.96
N SER A 329 4.05 -12.10 1.45
CA SER A 329 5.30 -11.76 0.79
C SER A 329 5.42 -12.25 -0.64
N PHE A 330 4.68 -13.28 -1.06
CA PHE A 330 4.84 -13.89 -2.39
C PHE A 330 3.50 -14.28 -3.00
N GLU A 331 3.32 -13.91 -4.27
CA GLU A 331 2.26 -14.36 -5.14
C GLU A 331 2.83 -15.42 -6.06
N MET A 332 2.17 -16.57 -6.13
CA MET A 332 2.56 -17.64 -7.03
C MET A 332 1.49 -17.80 -8.09
N THR A 333 1.87 -17.71 -9.34
CA THR A 333 0.97 -17.81 -10.49
C THR A 333 1.36 -19.00 -11.33
N LEU A 334 0.38 -19.85 -11.66
CA LEU A 334 0.53 -20.96 -12.57
C LEU A 334 -0.19 -20.66 -13.88
N HIS A 335 0.56 -20.67 -14.98
CA HIS A 335 0.02 -20.53 -16.33
C HIS A 335 0.12 -21.85 -17.09
N ARG A 336 -1.02 -22.42 -17.49
CA ARG A 336 -1.06 -23.69 -18.24
C ARG A 336 -0.49 -23.49 -19.64
N LEU A 337 0.44 -24.34 -20.05
CA LEU A 337 0.98 -24.35 -21.41
C LEU A 337 0.21 -25.39 -22.23
N TYR A 338 -0.39 -24.95 -23.33
CA TYR A 338 -0.91 -25.87 -24.34
C TYR A 338 0.29 -26.34 -25.18
N LEU A 339 0.64 -27.62 -25.02
CA LEU A 339 1.63 -28.29 -25.86
C LEU A 339 0.99 -28.80 -27.16
#